data_AF-A0A920LEW2-F1
#
_entry.id   AF-A0A920LEW2-F1
#
_cell.length_a   1.000
_cell.length_b   1.000
_cell.length_c   1.000
_cell.angle_alpha   90.00
_cell.angle_beta   90.00
_cell.angle_gamma   90.00
#
_symmetry.space_group_name_H-M   'P 1'
#
loop_
_entity.id
_entity.type
_entity.pdbx_description
1 polymer ?
#
loop_
_entity_poly.entity_id
_entity_poly.type
_entity_poly.pdbx_seq_one_letter_code
_entity_poly.pdbx_strand_id
1 'polypeptide(L)' 'MYIGDVGSRGLHHLVYEVVDNSIDEAMAGYCSSISIEINNDSSLTVEDDGRGIPVGMHKKKVFQLLK' A
#
# COMPACT_ATOMS: atom_id res chain seq x y z
N MET A 1 8.62 -16.23 -0.73
CA MET A 1 7.20 -16.31 -0.33
C MET A 1 6.75 -14.88 0.00
N TYR A 2 5.58 -14.46 -0.49
CA TYR A 2 5.12 -13.06 -0.55
C TYR A 2 5.39 -12.20 0.71
N ILE A 3 5.13 -12.72 1.91
CA ILE A 3 5.31 -11.98 3.18
C ILE A 3 6.39 -12.58 4.10
N GLY A 4 7.20 -13.51 3.58
CA GLY A 4 8.33 -14.12 4.29
C GLY A 4 7.97 -15.17 5.35
N ASP A 5 7.08 -14.85 6.29
CA ASP A 5 6.61 -15.71 7.40
C ASP A 5 5.18 -15.33 7.82
N VAL A 6 4.53 -16.10 8.69
CA VAL A 6 3.18 -15.82 9.24
C VAL A 6 3.20 -15.39 10.72
N GLY A 7 4.38 -15.27 11.33
CA GLY A 7 4.57 -14.69 12.66
C GLY A 7 4.63 -13.16 12.66
N SER A 8 5.19 -12.59 13.72
CA SER A 8 5.27 -11.13 13.92
C SER A 8 5.99 -10.42 12.76
N ARG A 9 7.04 -11.03 12.20
CA ARG A 9 7.76 -10.45 11.06
C ARG A 9 6.87 -10.33 9.81
N GLY A 10 6.08 -11.35 9.53
CA GLY A 10 5.12 -11.33 8.42
C GLY A 10 4.02 -10.30 8.61
N LEU A 11 3.52 -10.17 9.85
CA LEU A 11 2.52 -9.16 10.20
C LEU A 11 3.05 -7.73 9.96
N HIS A 12 4.28 -7.43 10.41
CA HIS A 12 4.87 -6.11 10.18
C HIS A 12 5.19 -5.86 8.70
N HIS A 13 5.55 -6.90 7.93
CA HIS A 13 5.72 -6.77 6.49
C HIS A 13 4.43 -6.28 5.80
N LEU A 14 3.25 -6.77 6.20
CA LEU A 14 1.99 -6.28 5.64
C LEU A 14 1.80 -4.77 5.87
N VAL A 15 2.25 -4.26 7.02
CA VAL A 15 2.22 -2.83 7.32
C VAL A 15 3.20 -2.07 6.42
N TYR A 16 4.43 -2.56 6.28
CA TYR A 16 5.44 -1.94 5.43
C TYR A 16 4.99 -1.81 3.99
N GLU A 17 4.36 -2.83 3.41
CA GLU A 17 3.86 -2.75 2.03
C GLU A 17 2.87 -1.61 1.80
N VAL A 18 2.03 -1.28 2.80
CA VAL A 18 1.09 -0.16 2.68
C VAL A 18 1.81 1.18 2.88
N VAL A 19 2.68 1.27 3.89
CA VAL A 19 3.46 2.49 4.18
C VAL A 19 4.40 2.84 3.02
N ASP A 20 4.99 1.84 2.37
CA ASP A 20 5.92 2.04 1.25
C ASP A 20 5.22 2.70 0.05
N ASN A 21 3.94 2.37 -0.23
CA ASN A 21 3.16 3.07 -1.26
C ASN A 21 2.98 4.57 -0.95
N SER A 22 2.78 4.92 0.32
CA SER A 22 2.69 6.31 0.76
C SER A 22 4.06 7.02 0.68
N ILE A 23 5.15 6.32 0.99
CA ILE A 23 6.52 6.84 0.83
C ILE A 23 6.83 7.09 -0.65
N ASP A 24 6.40 6.22 -1.56
CA ASP A 24 6.58 6.42 -3.00
C ASP A 24 5.90 7.71 -3.50
N GLU A 25 4.71 8.04 -2.98
CA GLU A 25 4.04 9.32 -3.28
C GLU A 25 4.82 10.52 -2.72
N ALA A 26 5.41 10.39 -1.52
CA ALA A 26 6.23 11.43 -0.92
C ALA A 26 7.54 11.63 -1.70
N MET A 27 8.18 10.53 -2.13
CA MET A 27 9.38 10.55 -2.99
C MET A 27 9.10 11.16 -4.36
N ALA A 28 7.89 11.00 -4.88
CA ALA A 28 7.43 11.65 -6.11
C ALA A 28 7.06 13.13 -5.90
N GLY A 29 7.10 13.65 -4.66
CA GLY A 29 6.85 15.03 -4.31
C GLY A 29 5.37 15.39 -4.18
N TYR A 30 4.49 14.40 -4.01
CA TYR A 30 3.05 14.60 -3.92
C TYR A 30 2.44 14.40 -2.54
N CYS A 31 3.15 13.71 -1.63
CA CYS A 31 2.75 13.53 -0.24
C CYS A 31 3.70 14.29 0.70
N SER A 32 3.17 14.92 1.73
CA SER A 32 3.91 15.65 2.76
C SER A 32 3.72 15.09 4.17
N SER A 33 2.62 14.36 4.40
CA SER A 33 2.26 13.78 5.68
C SER A 33 1.71 12.37 5.51
N ILE A 34 2.23 11.45 6.32
CA ILE A 34 1.76 10.07 6.44
C ILE A 34 1.44 9.84 7.91
N SER A 35 0.24 9.38 8.23
CA SER A 35 -0.18 8.99 9.58
C SER A 35 -0.40 7.49 9.66
N ILE A 36 -0.08 6.93 10.83
CA ILE A 36 -0.24 5.50 11.12
C ILE A 36 -0.95 5.39 12.47
N GLU A 37 -2.07 4.67 12.50
CA GLU A 37 -2.86 4.42 13.70
C GLU A 37 -3.06 2.92 13.91
N ILE A 38 -2.78 2.45 15.13
CA ILE A 38 -3.15 1.10 15.57
C ILE A 38 -4.48 1.22 16.29
N ASN A 39 -5.52 0.63 15.71
CA ASN A 39 -6.89 0.74 16.20
C ASN A 39 -7.14 -0.24 17.36
N ASN A 40 -8.16 0.05 18.18
CA ASN A 40 -8.52 -0.79 19.33
C ASN A 40 -9.05 -2.19 18.96
N ASP A 41 -9.40 -2.40 17.68
CA ASP A 41 -9.91 -3.67 17.15
C ASP A 41 -8.82 -4.55 16.51
N SER A 42 -7.54 -4.24 16.76
CA SER A 42 -6.37 -4.90 16.16
C SER A 42 -6.20 -4.68 14.65
N SER A 43 -6.92 -3.72 14.06
CA SER A 43 -6.63 -3.21 12.72
C SER A 43 -5.58 -2.09 12.75
N LEU A 44 -5.06 -1.73 11.59
CA LEU A 44 -4.13 -0.62 11.40
C LEU A 44 -4.58 0.24 10.23
N THR A 45 -4.55 1.55 10.43
CA THR A 45 -4.84 2.55 9.41
C THR A 45 -3.54 3.21 8.98
N VAL A 46 -3.31 3.33 7.67
CA VAL A 46 -2.30 4.20 7.07
C VAL A 46 -3.04 5.22 6.22
N GLU A 47 -2.80 6.50 6.47
CA GLU A 47 -3.39 7.60 5.71
C GLU A 47 -2.27 8.52 5.21
N ASP A 48 -2.33 8.90 3.94
CA ASP A 48 -1.43 9.87 3.33
C ASP A 48 -2.22 10.98 2.62
N ASP A 49 -1.57 12.14 2.47
CA ASP A 49 -2.08 13.29 1.72
C ASP A 49 -1.60 13.32 0.26
N GLY A 50 -1.24 12.16 -0.30
CA GLY A 50 -0.80 12.02 -1.68
C GLY A 50 -1.92 12.25 -2.70
N ARG A 51 -1.68 11.87 -3.96
CA ARG A 51 -2.68 12.06 -5.04
C ARG A 51 -3.90 11.14 -4.91
N GLY A 52 -3.77 10.09 -4.10
CA GLY A 52 -4.73 9.00 -4.00
C GLY A 52 -4.62 7.98 -5.13
N ILE A 53 -5.04 6.75 -4.84
CA ILE A 53 -5.07 5.66 -5.82
C ILE A 53 -6.11 5.97 -6.91
N PRO A 54 -5.80 5.79 -8.21
CA PRO A 54 -6.76 6.02 -9.28
C PRO A 54 -8.02 5.15 -9.16
N VAL A 55 -9.19 5.79 -9.07
CA VAL A 55 -10.51 5.12 -8.95
C VAL A 55 -11.27 4.98 -10.29
N GLY A 56 -10.69 5.48 -11.39
CA GLY A 56 -11.28 5.38 -12.71
C GLY A 56 -11.25 3.96 -13.28
N MET A 57 -12.11 3.68 -14.27
CA MET A 57 -12.08 2.37 -14.95
C MET A 57 -10.72 2.12 -15.61
N HIS A 58 -10.03 1.07 -15.15
CA HIS A 58 -8.84 0.59 -15.81
C HIS A 58 -9.21 0.06 -17.19
N LYS A 59 -8.77 0.75 -18.26
CA LYS A 59 -8.89 0.28 -19.64
C LYS A 59 -8.20 -1.09 -19.70
N LYS A 60 -8.97 -2.18 -19.83
CA LYS A 60 -8.54 -3.56 -19.57
C LYS A 60 -7.15 -3.86 -20.15
N LYS A 61 -6.22 -4.36 -19.33
CA LYS A 61 -5.09 -5.16 -19.81
C LYS A 61 -5.70 -6.37 -20.51
N VAL A 62 -5.70 -6.39 -21.84
CA VAL A 62 -5.86 -7.64 -22.58
C VAL A 62 -4.67 -8.48 -22.15
N PHE A 63 -4.91 -9.50 -21.31
CA PHE A 63 -4.00 -10.63 -21.23
C PHE A 63 -3.99 -11.21 -22.64
N GLN A 64 -3.02 -10.76 -23.43
CA GLN A 64 -2.63 -11.41 -24.66
C GLN A 64 -1.97 -12.70 -24.20
N LEU A 65 -2.80 -13.70 -23.89
CA LEU A 65 -2.38 -15.09 -23.85
C LEU A 65 -1.64 -15.31 -25.18
N LEU A 66 -0.34 -15.52 -25.04
CA LEU A 66 0.61 -16.04 -26.02
C LEU A 66 -0.06 -16.47 -27.32
N LYS A 67 0.10 -15.65 -28.37
CA LYS A 67 0.29 -16.21 -29.71
C LYS A 67 1.77 -16.54 -29.86
#